data_AF-A0A9E5NPJ7-F1
#
_entry.id   AF-A0A9E5NPJ7-F1
#
_cell.length_a   1.000
_cell.length_b   1.000
_cell.length_c   1.000
_cell.angle_alpha   90.00
_cell.angle_beta   90.00
_cell.angle_gamma   90.00
#
_symmetry.space_group_name_H-M   'P 1'
#
loop_
_entity.id
_entity.type
_entity.pdbx_description
1 polymer ?
#
loop_
_entity_poly.entity_id
_entity_poly.type
_entity_poly.pdbx_seq_one_letter_code
_entity_poly.pdbx_strand_id
1 'polypeptide(L)'
;MTKVKGFDINIILVMALTVFAIAPLFQPGFFWGAHDARHSVYFLYEFDRSIRDGIFYPRWSPDIAFGYGYPLFNIYSPLAFYLAESFHLLGLDLT
;
A
#
# COMPACT_ATOMS: atom_id res chain seq x y z
N MET A 1 20.65 31.98 30.83
CA MET A 1 20.91 31.69 29.40
C MET A 1 20.77 30.19 29.19
N THR A 2 19.61 29.75 28.71
CA THR A 2 19.35 28.35 28.35
C THR A 2 20.17 28.00 27.11
N LYS A 3 21.15 27.10 27.25
CA LYS A 3 21.86 26.53 26.10
C LYS A 3 20.82 25.82 25.22
N VAL A 4 20.62 26.32 24.01
CA VAL A 4 19.94 25.57 22.95
C VAL A 4 20.69 24.26 22.79
N LYS A 5 20.05 23.12 23.09
CA LYS A 5 20.64 21.80 22.84
C LYS A 5 20.97 21.72 21.35
N GLY A 6 22.23 21.53 21.02
CA GLY A 6 22.65 21.22 19.65
C GLY A 6 21.96 19.95 19.15
N PHE A 7 21.93 19.78 17.83
CA PHE A 7 21.31 18.65 17.14
C PHE A 7 21.83 17.31 17.71
N ASP A 8 20.92 16.40 18.08
CA ASP A 8 21.29 15.11 18.67
C ASP A 8 21.86 14.17 17.59
N ILE A 9 23.15 13.84 17.71
CA ILE A 9 23.85 12.97 16.77
C ILE A 9 23.20 11.58 16.65
N ASN A 10 22.54 11.10 17.71
CA ASN A 10 21.86 9.81 17.68
C ASN A 10 20.66 9.85 16.74
N ILE A 11 19.96 10.99 16.64
CA ILE A 11 18.85 11.15 15.70
C ILE A 11 19.38 11.06 14.26
N ILE A 12 20.50 11.71 13.97
CA ILE A 12 21.12 11.66 12.64
C ILE A 12 21.50 10.22 12.29
N LEU A 13 22.15 9.51 13.22
CA LEU A 13 22.55 8.12 13.02
C LEU A 13 21.36 7.20 12.80
N VAL A 14 20.29 7.34 13.59
CA VAL A 14 19.05 6.56 13.41
C VAL A 14 18.46 6.81 12.03
N MET A 15 18.30 8.08 11.63
CA MET A 15 17.76 8.42 10.32
C MET A 15 18.61 7.86 9.17
N ALA A 16 19.94 7.97 9.27
CA ALA A 16 20.86 7.45 8.26
C ALA A 16 20.76 5.92 8.13
N LEU A 17 20.72 5.21 9.26
CA LEU A 17 20.57 3.75 9.26
C LEU A 17 19.20 3.30 8.77
N THR A 18 18.13 4.02 9.11
CA THR A 18 16.79 3.74 8.58
C THR A 18 16.76 3.92 7.06
N VAL A 19 17.27 5.04 6.54
CA VAL A 19 17.33 5.28 5.09
C VAL A 19 18.14 4.18 4.39
N PHE A 20 19.30 3.80 4.94
CA PHE A 20 20.10 2.72 4.40
C PHE A 20 19.34 1.38 4.38
N ALA A 21 18.61 1.05 5.45
CA ALA A 21 17.85 -0.19 5.55
C ALA A 21 16.66 -0.24 4.56
N ILE A 22 15.97 0.88 4.34
CA ILE A 22 14.79 0.94 3.45
C ILE A 22 15.13 1.29 2.00
N ALA A 23 16.37 1.71 1.70
CA ALA A 23 16.79 2.09 0.35
C ALA A 23 16.42 1.05 -0.74
N PRO A 24 16.53 -0.27 -0.51
CA PRO A 24 16.12 -1.26 -1.50
C PRO A 24 14.64 -1.20 -1.88
N LEU A 25 13.75 -0.74 -0.99
CA LEU A 25 12.32 -0.64 -1.25
C LEU A 25 11.98 0.32 -2.40
N PHE A 26 12.90 1.25 -2.73
CA PHE A 26 12.75 2.21 -3.81
C PHE A 26 13.30 1.69 -5.15
N GLN A 27 13.85 0.47 -5.20
CA GLN A 27 14.29 -0.10 -6.48
C GLN A 27 13.08 -0.40 -7.37
N PRO A 28 13.12 -0.02 -8.66
CA PRO A 28 12.06 -0.36 -9.61
C PRO A 28 11.81 -1.87 -9.61
N GLY A 29 10.55 -2.26 -9.43
CA GLY A 29 10.16 -3.67 -9.44
C GLY A 29 10.58 -4.48 -8.21
N PHE A 30 11.13 -3.86 -7.16
CA PHE A 30 11.50 -4.57 -5.92
C PHE A 30 10.37 -5.47 -5.41
N PHE A 31 9.16 -4.91 -5.33
CA PHE A 31 7.99 -5.65 -4.85
C PHE A 31 7.49 -6.69 -5.86
N TRP A 32 7.71 -6.52 -7.16
CA TRP A 32 7.22 -7.45 -8.20
C TRP A 32 7.82 -8.86 -8.12
N GLY A 33 8.98 -9.01 -7.47
CA GLY A 33 9.59 -10.32 -7.22
C GLY A 33 8.92 -11.11 -6.09
N ALA A 34 8.05 -10.50 -5.29
CA ALA A 34 7.35 -11.20 -4.23
C ALA A 34 6.26 -12.12 -4.80
N HIS A 35 6.03 -13.27 -4.13
CA HIS A 35 5.08 -14.29 -4.57
C HIS A 35 3.69 -13.70 -4.87
N ASP A 36 3.21 -12.82 -3.98
CA ASP A 36 1.86 -12.26 -4.02
C ASP A 36 1.79 -10.86 -4.62
N ALA A 37 2.88 -10.32 -5.14
CA ALA A 37 2.93 -8.94 -5.65
C ALA A 37 1.85 -8.65 -6.68
N ARG A 38 1.64 -9.61 -7.59
CA ARG A 38 0.67 -9.49 -8.69
C ARG A 38 -0.76 -9.61 -8.19
N HIS A 39 -0.98 -10.36 -7.11
CA HIS A 39 -2.30 -10.46 -6.49
C HIS A 39 -2.76 -9.11 -5.95
N SER A 40 -1.85 -8.30 -5.39
CA SER A 40 -2.16 -6.96 -4.88
C SER A 40 -2.75 -6.03 -5.93
N VAL A 41 -2.34 -6.13 -7.20
CA VAL A 41 -2.92 -5.36 -8.32
C VAL A 41 -4.36 -5.81 -8.57
N TYR A 42 -4.61 -7.12 -8.59
CA TYR A 42 -5.95 -7.68 -8.73
C TYR A 42 -6.86 -7.30 -7.56
N PHE A 43 -6.31 -7.29 -6.34
CA PHE A 43 -7.04 -6.86 -5.15
C PHE A 43 -7.41 -5.38 -5.21
N LEU A 44 -6.51 -4.53 -5.71
CA LEU A 44 -6.83 -3.12 -5.92
C LEU A 44 -7.90 -2.92 -7.00
N TYR A 45 -7.86 -3.70 -8.08
CA TYR A 45 -8.91 -3.68 -9.10
C TYR A 45 -10.30 -4.03 -8.52
N GLU A 46 -10.39 -5.07 -7.70
CA GLU A 46 -11.65 -5.45 -7.02
C GLU A 46 -12.10 -4.39 -6.01
N PHE A 47 -11.14 -3.70 -5.39
CA PHE A 47 -11.41 -2.59 -4.48
C PHE A 47 -11.99 -1.38 -5.24
N ASP A 48 -11.34 -0.94 -6.32
CA ASP A 48 -11.83 0.12 -7.22
C ASP A 48 -13.25 -0.18 -7.69
N ARG A 49 -13.50 -1.40 -8.16
CA ARG A 49 -14.83 -1.83 -8.61
C ARG A 49 -15.89 -1.66 -7.50
N SER A 50 -15.56 -2.07 -6.28
CA SER A 50 -16.46 -1.91 -5.13
C SER A 50 -16.72 -0.43 -4.81
N ILE A 51 -15.67 0.41 -4.86
CA ILE A 51 -15.80 1.86 -4.64
C ILE A 51 -16.68 2.51 -5.72
N ARG A 52 -16.50 2.15 -7.00
CA ARG A 52 -17.31 2.62 -8.12
C ARG A 52 -18.76 2.19 -8.06
N ASP A 53 -19.03 1.02 -7.48
CA ASP A 53 -20.38 0.53 -7.19
C ASP A 53 -21.02 1.21 -5.95
N GLY A 54 -20.35 2.20 -5.35
CA GLY A 54 -20.83 2.96 -4.20
C GLY A 54 -20.60 2.28 -2.85
N ILE A 55 -19.84 1.18 -2.82
CA ILE A 55 -19.53 0.42 -1.60
C ILE A 55 -18.23 0.99 -1.01
N PHE A 56 -18.34 2.09 -0.26
CA PHE A 56 -17.18 2.75 0.36
C PHE A 56 -16.48 1.94 1.45
N TYR A 57 -17.04 0.81 1.88
CA TYR A 57 -16.38 -0.14 2.78
C TYR A 57 -16.42 -1.55 2.18
N PRO A 58 -15.55 -1.85 1.21
CA PRO A 58 -15.53 -3.14 0.54
C PRO A 58 -15.28 -4.27 1.53
N ARG A 59 -16.10 -5.31 1.48
CA ARG A 59 -15.92 -6.57 2.25
C ARG A 59 -15.87 -7.79 1.36
N TRP A 60 -16.46 -7.68 0.17
CA TRP A 60 -16.63 -8.74 -0.80
C TRP A 60 -15.97 -8.30 -2.10
N SER A 61 -15.22 -9.21 -2.71
CA SER A 61 -14.67 -9.05 -4.06
C SER A 61 -15.44 -10.02 -4.97
N PRO A 62 -16.16 -9.53 -5.99
CA PRO A 62 -17.01 -10.37 -6.84
C PRO A 62 -16.26 -11.33 -7.77
N ASP A 63 -15.11 -10.95 -8.35
CA ASP A 63 -14.54 -11.75 -9.44
C ASP A 63 -13.48 -12.77 -8.98
N ILE A 64 -13.06 -12.71 -7.71
CA ILE A 64 -12.14 -13.69 -7.13
C ILE A 64 -12.81 -15.07 -7.05
N ALA A 65 -11.98 -16.12 -7.04
CA ALA A 65 -12.40 -17.52 -6.97
C ALA A 65 -13.33 -17.88 -8.13
N PHE A 66 -12.89 -17.62 -9.37
CA PHE A 66 -13.66 -17.92 -10.60
C PHE A 66 -15.05 -17.24 -10.66
N GLY A 67 -15.19 -16.05 -10.06
CA GLY A 67 -16.45 -15.30 -10.05
C GLY A 67 -17.49 -15.77 -9.01
N TYR A 68 -17.14 -16.71 -8.13
CA TYR A 68 -17.97 -17.02 -6.96
C TYR A 68 -17.88 -15.94 -5.88
N GLY A 69 -16.84 -15.12 -5.95
CA GLY A 69 -16.54 -14.06 -5.01
C GLY A 69 -15.81 -14.53 -3.76
N TYR A 70 -15.19 -13.57 -3.06
CA TYR A 70 -14.34 -13.85 -1.90
C TYR A 70 -14.41 -12.72 -0.87
N PRO A 71 -14.46 -13.01 0.45
CA PRO A 71 -14.49 -12.00 1.50
C PRO A 71 -13.09 -11.40 1.77
N LEU A 72 -12.40 -10.94 0.72
CA LEU A 72 -10.99 -10.57 0.74
C LEU A 72 -10.67 -9.52 1.81
N PHE A 73 -11.42 -8.42 1.81
CA PHE A 73 -11.18 -7.24 2.64
C PHE A 73 -11.68 -7.40 4.09
N ASN A 74 -12.25 -8.57 4.43
CA ASN A 74 -12.43 -8.95 5.83
C ASN A 74 -11.13 -9.53 6.44
N ILE A 75 -10.23 -10.06 5.62
CA ILE A 75 -8.96 -10.67 6.05
C ILE A 75 -7.78 -9.71 5.78
N TYR A 76 -7.75 -9.08 4.61
CA TYR A 76 -6.72 -8.11 4.26
C TYR A 76 -7.05 -6.73 4.81
N SER A 77 -6.05 -6.06 5.38
CA SER A 77 -6.20 -4.71 5.93
C SER A 77 -6.45 -3.69 4.80
N PRO A 78 -7.55 -2.91 4.85
CA PRO A 78 -7.99 -2.11 3.70
C PRO A 78 -7.21 -0.80 3.53
N LEU A 79 -6.42 -0.36 4.53
CA LEU A 79 -5.77 0.96 4.50
C LEU A 79 -4.84 1.14 3.29
N ALA A 80 -4.06 0.11 2.95
CA ALA A 80 -3.17 0.17 1.79
C ALA A 80 -3.96 0.30 0.49
N PHE A 81 -5.12 -0.33 0.39
CA PHE A 81 -6.00 -0.26 -0.77
C PHE A 81 -6.67 1.10 -0.88
N TYR A 82 -7.15 1.70 0.21
CA TYR A 82 -7.66 3.09 0.16
C TYR A 82 -6.59 4.08 -0.30
N LEU A 83 -5.35 3.92 0.17
CA LEU A 83 -4.26 4.78 -0.26
C LEU A 83 -3.97 4.61 -1.75
N ALA A 84 -3.82 3.37 -2.23
CA ALA A 84 -3.57 3.10 -3.64
C ALA A 84 -4.75 3.54 -4.54
N GLU A 85 -5.98 3.31 -4.09
CA GLU A 85 -7.21 3.73 -4.74
C GLU A 85 -7.27 5.25 -4.89
N SER A 86 -6.83 6.01 -3.88
CA SER A 86 -6.79 7.46 -3.99
C SER A 86 -5.90 7.95 -5.13
N PHE A 87 -4.78 7.27 -5.40
CA PHE A 87 -3.94 7.56 -6.57
C PHE A 87 -4.60 7.12 -7.87
N HIS A 88 -5.25 5.94 -7.88
CA HIS A 88 -5.95 5.46 -9.06
C HIS A 88 -7.10 6.38 -9.49
N LEU A 89 -7.91 6.84 -8.53
CA LEU A 89 -8.98 7.81 -8.76
C LEU A 89 -8.47 9.18 -9.24
N LEU A 90 -7.21 9.52 -8.96
CA LEU A 90 -6.52 10.70 -9.49
C LEU A 90 -5.94 10.49 -10.90
N GLY A 91 -6.12 9.31 -11.49
CA GLY A 91 -5.73 9.00 -12.87
C GLY A 91 -4.41 8.23 -13.00
N LEU A 92 -3.83 7.73 -11.90
CA LEU A 92 -2.69 6.81 -12.01
C LEU A 92 -3.16 5.41 -12.46
N ASP A 93 -2.32 4.73 -13.23
CA ASP A 93 -2.57 3.36 -13.65
C ASP A 93 -2.45 2.40 -12.45
N LEU A 94 -3.09 1.23 -12.56
CA LEU A 94 -2.99 0.14 -11.59
C LEU A 94 -1.68 -0.67 -11.76
N THR A 95 -0.93 -0.43 -12.85
CA THR A 95 0.29 -1.15 -13.25
C THR A 95 1.51 -0.26 -13.48
#